data_AF-A0A6V7XI90-F1
#
_entry.id   AF-A0A6V7XI90-F1
#
_cell.length_a   1.000
_cell.length_b   1.000
_cell.length_c   1.000
_cell.angle_alpha   90.00
_cell.angle_beta   90.00
_cell.angle_gamma   90.00
#
_symmetry.space_group_name_H-M   'P 1'
#
loop_
_entity.id
_entity.type
_entity.pdbx_description
1 polymer ?
#
loop_
_entity_poly.entity_id
_entity_poly.type
_entity_poly.pdbx_seq_one_letter_code
_entity_poly.pdbx_strand_id
1 'polypeptide(L)'
;MFIPLIFNFKIQFLCRYQVLRSRAFTDIITEFKTYNITKQEYVLLKTILFCNSIPEHISQNSKNLLKLEAERYGQILIKYLQNLLGEFDGAMRHSKCLLFIGKIFEYNIQQNMFYKMVDEKIFNNNEGGNYALIMERPIFVQQCLFKFTN
;
A
#
# COMPACT_ATOMS: atom_id res chain seq x y z
N MET A 1 26.17 -13.11 -34.82
CA MET A 1 26.45 -13.38 -33.39
C MET A 1 25.75 -12.30 -32.53
N PHE A 2 24.46 -12.47 -32.23
CA PHE A 2 23.60 -11.45 -31.55
C PHE A 2 22.81 -12.02 -30.35
N ILE A 3 23.05 -13.28 -29.99
CA ILE A 3 22.30 -14.05 -28.98
C ILE A 3 22.56 -13.61 -27.51
N PRO A 4 23.75 -13.08 -27.11
CA PRO A 4 24.01 -12.75 -25.70
C PRO A 4 23.16 -11.61 -25.13
N LEU A 5 22.85 -10.60 -25.95
CA LEU A 5 22.17 -9.36 -25.51
C LEU A 5 20.70 -9.60 -25.12
N ILE A 6 19.97 -10.40 -25.90
CA ILE A 6 18.56 -10.71 -25.65
C ILE A 6 18.41 -11.53 -24.37
N PHE A 7 19.32 -12.47 -24.13
CA PHE A 7 19.31 -13.31 -22.94
C PHE A 7 19.59 -12.48 -21.66
N ASN A 8 20.56 -11.57 -21.73
CA ASN A 8 20.91 -10.68 -20.62
C ASN A 8 19.76 -9.71 -20.27
N PHE A 9 19.07 -9.18 -21.28
CA PHE A 9 17.92 -8.29 -21.09
C PHE A 9 16.73 -9.01 -20.43
N LYS A 10 16.50 -10.28 -20.79
CA LYS A 10 15.43 -11.10 -20.23
C LYS A 10 15.68 -11.44 -18.75
N ILE A 11 16.92 -11.78 -18.38
CA ILE A 11 17.32 -12.02 -16.98
C ILE A 11 17.16 -10.75 -16.15
N GLN A 12 17.67 -9.61 -16.64
CA GLN A 12 17.60 -8.34 -15.91
C GLN A 12 16.15 -7.90 -15.67
N PHE A 13 15.27 -8.12 -16.66
CA PHE A 13 13.84 -7.86 -16.51
C PHE A 13 13.20 -8.76 -15.45
N LEU A 14 13.46 -10.07 -15.48
CA LEU A 14 12.89 -11.02 -14.51
C LEU A 14 13.34 -10.70 -13.07
N CYS A 15 14.62 -10.36 -12.89
CA CYS A 15 15.12 -9.89 -11.59
C CYS A 15 14.41 -8.62 -11.12
N ARG A 16 14.27 -7.62 -12.01
CA ARG A 16 13.57 -6.36 -11.69
C ARG A 16 12.10 -6.61 -11.35
N TYR A 17 11.44 -7.50 -12.08
CA TYR A 17 10.05 -7.90 -11.82
C TYR A 17 9.89 -8.54 -10.45
N GLN A 18 10.74 -9.50 -10.09
CA GLN A 18 10.67 -10.17 -8.79
C GLN A 18 10.89 -9.20 -7.62
N VAL A 19 11.86 -8.29 -7.73
CA VAL A 19 12.12 -7.27 -6.70
C VAL A 19 10.92 -6.33 -6.55
N LEU A 20 10.38 -5.82 -7.65
CA LEU A 20 9.18 -4.94 -7.63
C LEU A 20 7.96 -5.66 -7.07
N ARG A 21 7.75 -6.94 -7.44
CA ARG A 21 6.65 -7.77 -6.92
C ARG A 21 6.75 -7.93 -5.41
N SER A 22 7.94 -8.25 -4.89
CA SER A 22 8.14 -8.38 -3.43
C SER A 22 7.83 -7.07 -2.72
N ARG A 23 8.40 -5.96 -3.21
CA ARG A 23 8.17 -4.63 -2.64
C ARG A 23 6.70 -4.22 -2.67
N ALA A 24 5.98 -4.53 -3.74
CA ALA A 24 4.60 -4.14 -3.91
C ALA A 24 3.62 -4.93 -3.01
N PHE A 25 3.89 -6.21 -2.72
CA PHE A 25 2.89 -7.11 -2.13
C PHE A 25 3.34 -7.90 -0.89
N THR A 26 4.63 -8.04 -0.66
CA THR A 26 5.17 -8.85 0.46
C THR A 26 5.67 -7.95 1.58
N ASP A 27 6.46 -6.94 1.24
CA ASP A 27 7.16 -6.10 2.22
C ASP A 27 6.17 -5.34 3.12
N ILE A 28 5.01 -4.92 2.59
CA ILE A 28 3.95 -4.25 3.35
C ILE A 28 3.37 -5.14 4.47
N ILE A 29 3.31 -6.46 4.28
CA ILE A 29 2.82 -7.40 5.29
C ILE A 29 3.83 -7.48 6.44
N THR A 30 5.13 -7.48 6.12
CA THR A 30 6.19 -7.46 7.12
C THR A 30 6.14 -6.18 7.93
N GLU A 31 6.00 -5.02 7.29
CA GLU A 31 5.83 -3.74 8.00
C GLU A 31 4.58 -3.75 8.89
N PHE A 32 3.45 -4.25 8.41
CA PHE A 32 2.23 -4.37 9.23
C PHE A 32 2.47 -5.12 10.53
N LYS A 33 3.24 -6.23 10.47
CA LYS A 33 3.64 -6.99 11.65
C LYS A 33 4.60 -6.21 12.54
N THR A 34 5.61 -5.53 11.97
CA THR A 34 6.59 -4.74 12.73
C THR A 34 5.95 -3.63 13.56
N TYR A 35 4.95 -2.95 13.01
CA TYR A 35 4.25 -1.88 13.72
C TYR A 35 3.27 -2.39 14.80
N ASN A 36 2.98 -3.70 14.84
CA ASN A 36 2.05 -4.33 15.78
C ASN A 36 0.70 -3.60 15.84
N ILE A 37 0.14 -3.21 14.69
CA ILE A 37 -1.12 -2.46 14.63
C ILE A 37 -2.26 -3.33 15.15
N THR A 38 -2.91 -2.87 16.22
CA THR A 38 -4.09 -3.50 16.81
C THR A 38 -5.32 -3.33 15.92
N LYS A 39 -6.36 -4.11 16.18
CA LYS A 39 -7.62 -4.02 15.42
C LYS A 39 -8.28 -2.64 15.53
N GLN A 40 -8.27 -2.05 16.73
CA GLN A 40 -8.85 -0.74 17.01
C GLN A 40 -8.09 0.37 16.27
N GLU A 41 -6.75 0.35 16.35
CA GLU A 41 -5.89 1.28 15.59
C GLU A 41 -6.12 1.10 14.08
N TYR A 42 -6.18 -0.14 13.59
CA TYR A 42 -6.38 -0.41 12.17
C TYR A 42 -7.68 0.19 11.63
N VAL A 43 -8.79 0.06 12.36
CA VAL A 43 -10.09 0.64 11.94
C VAL A 43 -10.02 2.17 11.90
N LEU A 44 -9.41 2.79 12.90
CA LEU A 44 -9.24 4.25 12.93
C LEU A 44 -8.33 4.73 11.78
N LEU A 45 -7.19 4.06 11.58
CA LEU A 45 -6.25 4.37 10.49
C LEU A 45 -6.88 4.18 9.11
N LYS A 46 -7.65 3.11 8.90
CA LYS A 46 -8.39 2.88 7.66
C LYS A 46 -9.40 4.00 7.39
N THR A 47 -10.07 4.48 8.43
CA THR A 47 -11.02 5.59 8.32
C THR A 47 -10.32 6.89 7.96
N ILE A 48 -9.20 7.20 8.64
CA ILE A 48 -8.37 8.37 8.33
C ILE A 48 -7.87 8.32 6.88
N LEU A 49 -7.38 7.17 6.42
CA LEU A 49 -6.92 6.96 5.04
C LEU A 49 -8.06 7.17 4.03
N PHE A 50 -9.23 6.60 4.30
CA PHE A 50 -10.41 6.76 3.46
C PHE A 50 -10.81 8.23 3.32
N CYS A 51 -10.88 8.97 4.43
CA CYS A 51 -11.20 10.40 4.43
C CYS A 51 -10.16 11.23 3.66
N ASN A 52 -8.88 10.85 3.69
CA ASN A 52 -7.83 11.54 2.93
C ASN A 52 -7.77 11.12 1.45
N SER A 53 -8.46 10.06 1.05
CA SER A 53 -8.53 9.58 -0.35
C SER A 53 -9.60 10.35 -1.12
N ILE A 54 -9.40 11.66 -1.28
CA ILE A 54 -10.39 12.58 -1.88
C ILE A 54 -10.42 12.42 -3.41
N PRO A 55 -11.54 11.97 -4.01
CA PRO A 55 -11.66 11.89 -5.46
C PRO A 55 -11.66 13.29 -6.10
N GLU A 56 -11.15 13.37 -7.34
CA GLU A 56 -11.05 14.64 -8.06
C GLU A 56 -12.43 15.29 -8.31
N HIS A 57 -13.42 14.46 -8.65
CA HIS A 57 -14.74 14.87 -9.16
C HIS A 57 -15.85 15.04 -8.10
N ILE A 58 -15.51 15.32 -6.84
CA ILE A 58 -16.52 15.65 -5.82
C ILE A 58 -16.58 17.16 -5.54
N SER A 59 -17.72 17.62 -5.01
CA SER A 59 -17.92 19.03 -4.68
C SER A 59 -16.95 19.52 -3.60
N GLN A 60 -16.61 20.82 -3.62
CA GLN A 60 -15.72 21.41 -2.61
C GLN A 60 -16.25 21.22 -1.18
N ASN A 61 -17.56 21.29 -0.97
CA ASN A 61 -18.18 20.98 0.32
C ASN A 61 -17.89 19.55 0.77
N SER A 62 -17.96 18.57 -0.13
CA SER A 62 -17.64 17.17 0.19
C SER A 62 -16.17 17.00 0.52
N LYS A 63 -15.27 17.67 -0.21
CA LYS A 63 -13.82 17.69 0.10
C LYS A 63 -13.57 18.25 1.50
N ASN A 64 -14.24 19.34 1.87
CA ASN A 64 -14.13 19.95 3.18
C ASN A 64 -14.66 19.02 4.29
N LEU A 65 -15.80 18.37 4.07
CA LEU A 65 -16.37 17.41 5.00
C LEU A 65 -15.43 16.23 5.25
N LEU A 66 -14.83 15.66 4.20
CA LEU A 66 -13.86 14.58 4.34
C LEU A 66 -12.61 15.00 5.14
N LYS A 67 -12.12 16.23 4.95
CA LYS A 67 -11.00 16.75 5.76
C LYS A 67 -11.35 16.89 7.24
N LEU A 68 -12.53 17.44 7.55
CA LEU A 68 -13.02 17.55 8.92
C LEU A 68 -13.16 16.18 9.59
N GLU A 69 -13.66 15.19 8.86
CA GLU A 69 -13.77 13.81 9.35
C GLU A 69 -12.39 13.20 9.59
N ALA A 70 -11.42 13.39 8.68
CA ALA A 70 -10.04 12.94 8.87
C ALA A 70 -9.41 13.51 10.15
N GLU A 71 -9.58 14.81 10.39
CA GLU A 71 -9.10 15.48 11.61
C GLU A 71 -9.78 14.92 12.86
N ARG A 72 -11.11 14.74 12.82
CA ARG A 72 -11.87 14.17 13.93
C ARG A 72 -11.38 12.77 14.30
N TYR A 73 -11.19 11.89 13.32
CA TYR A 73 -10.68 10.54 13.57
C TYR A 73 -9.22 10.54 14.03
N GLY A 74 -8.39 11.48 13.56
CA GLY A 74 -7.05 11.71 14.10
C GLY A 74 -7.07 12.07 15.58
N GLN A 75 -7.97 12.98 16.00
CA GLN A 75 -8.16 13.34 17.40
C GLN A 75 -8.66 12.17 18.26
N ILE A 76 -9.57 11.35 17.72
CA ILE A 76 -10.06 10.14 18.39
C ILE A 76 -8.91 9.15 18.60
N LEU A 77 -8.05 8.97 17.60
CA LEU A 77 -6.90 8.05 17.69
C LEU A 77 -5.93 8.47 18.79
N ILE A 78 -5.49 9.74 18.83
CA ILE A 78 -4.57 10.20 19.88
C ILE A 78 -5.20 10.06 21.27
N LYS A 79 -6.47 10.43 21.45
CA LYS A 79 -7.16 10.28 22.74
C LYS A 79 -7.30 8.83 23.16
N TYR A 80 -7.66 7.94 22.24
CA TYR A 80 -7.74 6.51 22.49
C TYR A 80 -6.38 5.97 22.99
N LEU A 81 -5.30 6.33 22.32
CA LEU A 81 -3.95 5.88 22.68
C LEU A 81 -3.47 6.47 24.01
N GLN A 82 -3.74 7.75 24.26
CA GLN A 82 -3.38 8.41 25.54
C GLN A 82 -4.18 7.85 26.72
N ASN A 83 -5.45 7.50 26.52
CA ASN A 83 -6.25 6.86 27.56
C ASN A 83 -5.75 5.44 27.88
N LEU A 84 -5.19 4.74 26.89
CA LEU A 84 -4.70 3.37 27.05
C LEU A 84 -3.27 3.30 27.62
N LEU A 85 -2.40 4.24 27.23
CA LEU A 85 -0.95 4.16 27.47
C LEU A 85 -0.41 5.33 28.31
N GLY A 86 -1.23 6.34 28.60
CA GLY A 86 -0.78 7.62 29.17
C GLY A 86 -0.37 8.63 28.09
N GLU A 87 -0.19 9.89 28.49
CA GLU A 87 0.01 11.00 27.54
C GLU A 87 1.23 10.82 26.64
N PHE A 88 2.39 10.50 27.23
CA PHE A 88 3.65 10.40 26.50
C PHE A 88 3.71 9.15 25.62
N ASP A 89 3.48 7.96 26.20
CA ASP A 89 3.52 6.70 25.44
C ASP A 89 2.39 6.63 24.40
N GLY A 90 1.23 7.21 24.70
CA GLY A 90 0.12 7.37 23.76
C GLY A 90 0.50 8.25 22.57
N ALA A 91 1.17 9.38 22.81
CA ALA A 91 1.69 10.24 21.74
C ALA A 91 2.78 9.54 20.92
N MET A 92 3.68 8.78 21.57
CA MET A 92 4.70 8.00 20.88
C MET A 92 4.08 6.91 19.98
N ARG A 93 3.05 6.22 20.48
CA ARG A 93 2.30 5.23 19.70
C ARG A 93 1.53 5.87 18.55
N HIS A 94 0.95 7.04 18.76
CA HIS A 94 0.28 7.80 17.71
C HIS A 94 1.24 8.14 16.56
N SER A 95 2.45 8.62 16.89
CA SER A 95 3.50 8.87 15.90
C SER A 95 3.87 7.61 15.10
N LYS A 96 3.97 6.45 15.74
CA LYS A 96 4.18 5.16 15.04
C LYS A 96 3.04 4.84 14.07
N CYS A 97 1.80 5.12 14.45
CA CYS A 97 0.65 4.91 13.55
C CYS A 97 0.70 5.83 12.32
N LEU A 98 1.13 7.09 12.49
CA LEU A 98 1.32 8.03 11.38
C LEU A 98 2.46 7.60 10.46
N LEU A 99 3.57 7.10 11.01
CA LEU A 99 4.67 6.54 10.21
C LEU A 99 4.19 5.34 9.39
N PHE A 100 3.36 4.47 9.97
CA PHE A 100 2.75 3.36 9.26
C PHE A 100 1.85 3.81 8.10
N ILE A 101 1.06 4.88 8.28
CA ILE A 101 0.31 5.52 7.17
C ILE A 101 1.26 5.98 6.06
N GLY A 102 2.38 6.61 6.41
CA GLY A 102 3.41 7.01 5.44
C GLY A 102 3.92 5.83 4.62
N LYS A 103 4.19 4.68 5.27
CA LYS A 103 4.58 3.44 4.59
C LYS A 103 3.53 2.93 3.62
N ILE A 104 2.24 3.02 3.94
CA ILE A 104 1.17 2.64 3.02
C ILE A 104 1.25 3.44 1.71
N PHE A 105 1.51 4.74 1.78
CA PHE A 105 1.68 5.57 0.57
C PHE A 105 2.92 5.17 -0.24
N GLU A 106 4.05 4.89 0.43
CA GLU A 106 5.26 4.39 -0.23
C GLU A 106 4.98 3.08 -1.00
N TYR A 107 4.24 2.15 -0.38
CA TYR A 107 3.87 0.89 -1.02
C TYR A 107 2.86 1.06 -2.16
N ASN A 108 1.92 2.00 -2.05
CA ASN A 108 1.04 2.33 -3.16
C ASN A 108 1.83 2.78 -4.40
N ILE A 109 2.90 3.55 -4.22
CA ILE A 109 3.81 3.94 -5.31
C ILE A 109 4.49 2.70 -5.92
N GLN A 110 4.97 1.76 -5.09
CA GLN A 110 5.56 0.50 -5.58
C GLN A 110 4.55 -0.34 -6.38
N GLN A 111 3.30 -0.43 -5.92
CA GLN A 111 2.22 -1.11 -6.62
C GLN A 111 1.92 -0.45 -7.96
N ASN A 112 1.83 0.88 -8.01
CA ASN A 112 1.62 1.61 -9.25
C ASN A 112 2.76 1.38 -10.25
N MET A 113 4.02 1.33 -9.79
CA MET A 113 5.17 0.98 -10.64
C MET A 113 5.08 -0.46 -11.16
N PHE A 114 4.68 -1.41 -10.31
CA PHE A 114 4.46 -2.79 -10.72
C PHE A 114 3.37 -2.90 -11.79
N TYR A 115 2.21 -2.25 -11.60
CA TYR A 115 1.12 -2.30 -12.58
C TYR A 115 1.53 -1.69 -13.92
N LYS A 116 2.23 -0.54 -13.93
CA LYS A 116 2.77 0.06 -15.16
C LYS A 116 3.70 -0.90 -15.90
N MET A 117 4.61 -1.56 -15.19
CA MET A 117 5.54 -2.54 -15.77
C MET A 117 4.81 -3.75 -16.37
N VAL A 118 3.70 -4.19 -15.75
CA VAL A 118 2.86 -5.28 -16.26
C VAL A 118 2.09 -4.82 -17.51
N ASP A 119 1.49 -3.64 -17.49
CA ASP A 119 0.69 -3.12 -18.60
C ASP A 119 1.56 -2.81 -19.84
N GLU A 120 2.74 -2.19 -19.66
CA GLU A 120 3.72 -1.97 -20.74
C GLU A 120 4.14 -3.29 -21.42
N LYS A 121 4.22 -4.37 -20.65
CA LYS A 121 4.54 -5.70 -21.17
C LYS A 121 3.39 -6.35 -21.92
N ILE A 122 2.15 -6.17 -21.48
CA ILE A 122 0.97 -6.63 -22.23
C ILE A 122 0.90 -5.91 -23.58
N PHE A 123 1.16 -4.61 -23.59
CA PHE A 123 1.14 -3.80 -24.81
C PHE A 123 2.24 -4.20 -25.80
N ASN A 124 3.46 -4.45 -25.31
CA ASN A 124 4.61 -4.83 -26.14
C ASN A 124 4.62 -6.32 -26.57
N ASN A 125 3.95 -7.22 -25.84
CA ASN A 125 3.88 -8.66 -26.17
C ASN A 125 2.79 -9.01 -27.20
N ASN A 126 2.04 -8.02 -27.73
CA ASN A 126 1.25 -8.22 -28.96
C ASN A 126 2.13 -8.49 -30.19
N GLU A 127 3.46 -8.38 -30.06
CA GLU A 127 4.44 -8.98 -30.96
C GLU A 127 5.16 -10.17 -30.29
N GLY A 128 4.44 -11.30 -30.15
CA GLY A 128 5.03 -12.64 -30.02
C GLY A 128 5.86 -12.95 -28.75
N GLY A 129 5.21 -13.45 -27.69
CA GLY A 129 5.95 -14.12 -26.61
C GLY A 129 5.11 -14.63 -25.45
N ASN A 130 5.21 -15.93 -25.20
CA ASN A 130 4.47 -16.77 -24.24
C ASN A 130 4.73 -16.44 -22.75
N TYR A 131 4.60 -15.18 -22.32
CA TYR A 131 4.88 -14.70 -20.94
C TYR A 131 3.63 -14.33 -20.15
N ALA A 132 2.45 -14.32 -20.78
CA ALA A 132 1.17 -14.03 -20.13
C ALA A 132 0.86 -15.00 -18.96
N LEU A 133 1.37 -16.23 -19.02
CA LEU A 133 1.20 -17.25 -17.97
C LEU A 133 2.06 -17.01 -16.72
N ILE A 134 3.10 -16.17 -16.77
CA ILE A 134 4.00 -15.92 -15.61
C ILE A 134 3.54 -14.70 -14.80
N MET A 135 2.73 -13.82 -15.41
CA MET A 135 2.32 -12.55 -14.83
C MET A 135 0.89 -12.62 -14.29
N GLU A 136 0.63 -13.55 -13.36
CA GLU A 136 -0.62 -13.53 -12.60
C GLU A 136 -0.74 -12.21 -11.83
N ARG A 137 -1.84 -11.47 -12.03
CA ARG A 137 -2.16 -10.29 -11.23
C ARG A 137 -2.41 -10.75 -9.79
N PRO A 138 -1.57 -10.36 -8.81
CA PRO A 138 -1.89 -10.65 -7.42
C PRO A 138 -3.18 -9.90 -7.07
N ILE A 139 -4.22 -10.64 -6.68
CA ILE A 139 -5.53 -10.10 -6.33
C ILE A 139 -5.36 -9.29 -5.04
N PHE A 140 -5.15 -7.98 -5.18
CA PHE A 140 -4.97 -7.00 -4.11
C PHE A 140 -6.10 -7.04 -3.05
N VAL A 141 -7.29 -7.51 -3.44
CA VAL A 141 -8.48 -7.57 -2.59
C VAL A 141 -8.32 -8.52 -1.39
N GLN A 142 -7.44 -9.53 -1.44
CA GLN A 142 -7.22 -10.43 -0.29
C GLN A 142 -6.26 -9.88 0.77
N GLN A 143 -5.37 -8.94 0.44
CA GLN A 143 -4.34 -8.46 1.38
C GLN A 143 -4.84 -7.35 2.31
N CYS A 144 -5.86 -6.59 1.91
CA CYS A 144 -6.56 -5.65 2.80
C CYS A 144 -7.58 -6.35 3.71
N LEU A 145 -7.83 -7.64 3.51
CA LEU A 145 -8.59 -8.51 4.41
C LEU A 145 -7.59 -9.24 5.32
N PHE A 146 -6.90 -8.50 6.20
CA PHE A 146 -6.37 -9.11 7.42
C PHE A 146 -7.59 -9.68 8.16
N LYS A 147 -7.86 -10.97 7.98
CA LYS A 147 -8.76 -11.71 8.85
C LYS A 147 -8.08 -11.68 10.22
N PHE A 148 -8.51 -10.77 11.08
CA PHE A 148 -8.26 -10.86 12.51
C PHE A 148 -9.01 -12.11 13.00
N THR A 149 -8.35 -13.26 12.94
CA THR A 149 -8.82 -14.47 13.62
C THR A 149 -8.50 -14.30 15.10
N ASN A 150 -9.52 -14.40 15.93
CA ASN A 150 -9.47 -14.35 17.39
C ASN A 150 -8.53 -15.42 17.96
#